data_AF-A0A6P4AFP8-F1
#
_entry.id   AF-A0A6P4AFP8-F1
#
_cell.length_a   1.000
_cell.length_b   1.000
_cell.length_c   1.000
_cell.angle_alpha   90.00
_cell.angle_beta   90.00
_cell.angle_gamma   90.00
#
_symmetry.space_group_name_H-M   'P 1'
#
loop_
_entity.id
_entity.type
_entity.pdbx_description
1 polymer ?
#
loop_
_entity_poly.entity_id
_entity_poly.type
_entity_poly.pdbx_seq_one_letter_code
_entity_poly.pdbx_strand_id
1 'polypeptide(L)'
;MVSVQIYSLVILSLLSFSTAASFVGYMDTTCNGSIAECNKEDEMLMESDISRRFLEQKRYISPGTLKPDHPVCQGASGESYSNAGSCLPPSSNPHDRGCSKIYRCRSHS
;
A
#
# COMPACT_ATOMS: atom_id res chain seq x y z
N MET A 1 -30.93 -37.92 -18.63
CA MET A 1 -30.62 -36.47 -18.78
C MET A 1 -31.18 -35.66 -17.62
N VAL A 2 -32.46 -35.79 -17.25
CA VAL A 2 -33.09 -35.04 -16.14
C VAL A 2 -32.45 -35.33 -14.76
N SER A 3 -32.16 -36.61 -14.46
CA SER A 3 -31.55 -36.99 -13.17
C SER A 3 -30.15 -36.39 -12.95
N VAL A 4 -29.34 -36.28 -14.00
CA VAL A 4 -27.98 -35.68 -13.93
C VAL A 4 -28.06 -34.17 -13.69
N GLN A 5 -29.03 -33.49 -14.32
CA GLN A 5 -29.23 -32.06 -14.11
C GLN A 5 -29.74 -31.75 -12.69
N ILE A 6 -30.61 -32.59 -12.13
CA ILE A 6 -31.06 -32.47 -10.74
C ILE A 6 -29.86 -32.62 -9.78
N TYR A 7 -29.01 -33.64 -9.99
CA TYR A 7 -27.81 -33.81 -9.18
C TYR A 7 -26.86 -32.61 -9.26
N SER A 8 -26.64 -32.05 -10.46
CA SER A 8 -25.80 -30.86 -10.60
C SER A 8 -26.36 -29.63 -9.89
N LEU A 9 -27.68 -29.42 -9.91
CA LEU A 9 -28.33 -28.30 -9.23
C LEU A 9 -28.28 -28.44 -7.70
N VAL A 10 -28.44 -29.67 -7.19
CA VAL A 10 -28.31 -29.97 -5.75
C VAL A 10 -26.87 -29.78 -5.29
N ILE A 11 -25.88 -30.22 -6.07
CA ILE A 11 -24.47 -30.00 -5.73
C ILE A 11 -24.14 -28.50 -5.71
N LEU A 12 -24.62 -27.75 -6.71
CA LEU A 12 -24.38 -26.30 -6.79
C LEU A 12 -25.03 -25.53 -5.62
N SER A 13 -26.22 -25.94 -5.17
CA SER A 13 -26.90 -25.33 -4.03
C SER A 13 -26.24 -25.67 -2.69
N LEU A 14 -25.72 -26.89 -2.52
CA LEU A 14 -24.96 -27.28 -1.33
C LEU A 14 -23.63 -26.53 -1.23
N LEU A 15 -22.96 -26.33 -2.37
CA LEU A 15 -21.72 -25.55 -2.45
C LEU A 15 -21.96 -24.07 -2.12
N SER A 16 -23.03 -23.46 -2.64
CA SER A 16 -23.34 -22.05 -2.36
C SER A 16 -23.81 -21.81 -0.93
N PHE A 17 -24.53 -22.76 -0.32
CA PHE A 17 -24.92 -22.67 1.10
C PHE A 17 -23.69 -22.75 2.02
N SER A 18 -22.71 -23.58 1.69
CA SER A 18 -21.48 -23.73 2.47
C SER A 18 -20.61 -22.46 2.41
N THR A 19 -20.49 -21.81 1.25
CA THR A 19 -19.73 -20.55 1.13
C THR A 19 -20.41 -19.39 1.85
N ALA A 20 -21.74 -19.31 1.80
CA ALA A 20 -22.50 -18.30 2.55
C ALA A 20 -22.34 -18.47 4.08
N ALA A 21 -22.35 -19.70 4.58
CA ALA A 21 -22.14 -20.00 6.00
C ALA A 21 -20.73 -19.59 6.48
N SER A 22 -19.69 -19.85 5.68
CA SER A 22 -18.33 -19.43 5.99
C SER A 22 -18.17 -17.90 6.00
N PHE A 23 -18.85 -17.19 5.09
CA PHE A 23 -18.80 -15.72 5.01
C PHE A 23 -19.45 -15.04 6.22
N VAL A 24 -20.58 -15.56 6.70
CA VAL A 24 -21.25 -15.06 7.92
C VAL A 24 -20.39 -15.31 9.16
N GLY A 25 -19.69 -16.44 9.24
CA GLY A 25 -18.76 -16.73 10.33
C GLY A 25 -17.52 -15.82 10.35
N TYR A 26 -17.08 -15.32 9.19
CA TYR A 26 -15.97 -14.36 9.11
C TYR A 26 -16.39 -12.95 9.54
N MET A 27 -17.60 -12.51 9.20
CA MET A 27 -18.08 -11.14 9.48
C MET A 27 -18.56 -10.93 10.93
N ASP A 28 -18.96 -11.98 11.66
CA ASP A 28 -19.56 -11.86 13.01
C ASP A 28 -18.65 -12.33 14.15
N THR A 29 -17.40 -12.72 13.86
CA THR A 29 -16.45 -12.98 14.94
C THR A 29 -15.86 -11.67 15.42
N THR A 30 -16.27 -11.24 16.62
CA THR A 30 -15.52 -10.25 17.40
C THR A 30 -14.12 -10.79 17.63
N CYS A 31 -13.21 -10.49 16.70
CA CYS A 31 -11.83 -10.92 16.78
C CYS A 31 -11.11 -10.07 17.83
N ASN A 32 -10.59 -10.73 18.87
CA ASN A 32 -9.90 -10.08 19.99
C ASN A 32 -8.38 -10.19 19.81
N GLY A 33 -7.88 -9.73 18.66
CA GLY A 33 -6.48 -9.81 18.24
C GLY A 33 -6.04 -8.58 17.45
N SER A 34 -4.80 -8.58 16.96
CA SER A 34 -4.33 -7.49 16.09
C SER A 34 -5.02 -7.56 14.72
N ILE A 35 -5.14 -6.42 14.02
CA ILE A 35 -5.79 -6.38 12.70
C ILE A 35 -5.14 -7.35 11.69
N ALA A 36 -3.83 -7.59 11.81
CA ALA A 36 -3.08 -8.54 10.99
C ALA A 36 -3.45 -10.02 11.27
N GLU A 37 -3.90 -10.35 12.49
CA GLU A 37 -4.36 -11.69 12.85
C GLU A 37 -5.83 -11.91 12.47
N CYS A 38 -6.65 -10.88 12.67
CA CYS A 38 -8.08 -10.91 12.41
C CYS A 38 -8.41 -10.81 10.92
N ASN A 39 -7.57 -10.11 10.15
CA ASN A 39 -7.86 -9.76 8.77
C ASN A 39 -6.74 -10.18 7.82
N LYS A 40 -6.29 -11.43 7.96
CA LYS A 40 -5.18 -11.98 7.18
C LYS A 40 -5.46 -12.01 5.66
N GLU A 41 -6.73 -12.11 5.27
CA GLU A 41 -7.11 -12.13 3.86
C GLU A 41 -7.14 -10.71 3.25
N ASP A 42 -7.62 -9.68 3.97
CA ASP A 42 -7.64 -8.32 3.41
C ASP A 42 -6.25 -7.66 3.42
N GLU A 43 -5.32 -8.04 4.30
CA GLU A 43 -3.92 -7.58 4.24
C GLU A 43 -3.27 -7.91 2.88
N MET A 44 -3.66 -9.02 2.24
CA MET A 44 -3.20 -9.36 0.89
C MET A 44 -3.95 -8.61 -0.22
N LEU A 45 -5.09 -7.99 0.09
CA LEU A 45 -5.88 -7.15 -0.81
C LEU A 45 -5.50 -5.66 -0.72
N MET A 46 -4.81 -5.26 0.35
CA MET A 46 -4.25 -3.91 0.50
C MET A 46 -3.13 -3.70 -0.51
N GLU A 47 -3.23 -2.64 -1.29
CA GLU A 47 -2.21 -2.28 -2.27
C GLU A 47 -0.94 -1.76 -1.56
N SER A 48 0.24 -2.25 -1.96
CA SER A 48 1.51 -1.71 -1.43
C SER A 48 1.67 -0.23 -1.79
N ASP A 49 2.23 0.60 -0.89
CA ASP A 49 2.57 2.01 -1.17
C ASP A 49 3.45 2.19 -2.41
N ILE A 50 4.18 1.13 -2.80
CA ILE A 50 4.97 1.05 -4.02
C ILE A 50 4.08 1.21 -5.27
N SER A 51 2.87 0.66 -5.27
CA SER A 51 1.95 0.72 -6.41
C SER A 51 1.45 2.14 -6.68
N ARG A 52 1.46 3.01 -5.66
CA ARG A 52 1.12 4.44 -5.79
C ARG A 52 2.28 5.27 -6.36
N ARG A 53 3.49 4.71 -6.47
CA ARG A 53 4.66 5.39 -7.06
C ARG A 53 4.61 5.27 -8.57
N PHE A 54 3.95 6.22 -9.24
CA PHE A 54 4.09 6.40 -10.68
C PHE A 54 5.37 7.19 -10.98
N LEU A 55 6.24 6.63 -11.82
CA LEU A 55 7.28 7.42 -12.48
C LEU A 55 6.61 8.39 -13.46
N GLU A 56 7.03 9.64 -13.45
CA GLU A 56 6.47 10.67 -14.31
C GLU A 56 6.66 10.30 -15.81
N GLN A 57 5.56 10.05 -16.52
CA GLN A 57 5.58 9.78 -17.97
C GLN A 57 5.73 11.09 -18.76
N LYS A 58 6.93 11.68 -18.78
CA LYS A 58 7.25 12.76 -19.72
C LYS A 58 7.66 12.18 -21.09
N ARG A 59 7.15 12.77 -22.18
CA ARG A 59 7.52 12.43 -23.58
C ARG A 59 8.90 12.92 -23.99
N TYR A 60 9.58 13.67 -23.12
CA TYR A 60 10.89 14.25 -23.38
C TYR A 60 11.80 13.99 -22.20
N ILE A 61 13.06 13.72 -22.50
CA ILE A 61 14.14 13.70 -21.54
C ILE A 61 14.45 15.18 -21.20
N SER A 62 14.55 15.53 -19.92
CA SER A 62 14.87 16.91 -19.53
C SER A 62 16.21 17.34 -20.16
N PRO A 63 16.33 18.56 -20.72
CA PRO A 63 17.55 19.01 -21.42
C PRO A 63 18.84 18.91 -20.59
N GLY A 64 18.74 19.02 -19.26
CA GLY A 64 19.88 18.83 -18.35
C GLY A 64 20.45 17.40 -18.37
N THR A 65 19.62 16.39 -18.67
CA THR A 65 20.02 14.98 -18.72
C THR A 65 20.89 14.66 -19.94
N LEU A 66 20.85 15.46 -21.00
CA LEU A 66 21.68 15.27 -22.20
C LEU A 66 23.11 15.84 -22.04
N LYS A 67 23.42 16.46 -20.89
CA LYS A 67 24.75 16.97 -20.57
C LYS A 67 25.47 15.93 -19.71
N PRO A 68 26.38 15.11 -20.29
CA PRO A 68 26.97 13.98 -19.57
C PRO A 68 27.76 14.40 -18.32
N ASP A 69 28.37 15.59 -18.36
CA ASP A 69 29.23 16.10 -17.29
C ASP A 69 28.51 17.01 -16.29
N HIS A 70 27.19 17.23 -16.44
CA HIS A 70 26.44 18.15 -15.57
C HIS A 70 25.46 17.39 -14.68
N PRO A 71 25.45 17.63 -13.35
CA PRO A 71 24.47 17.02 -12.46
C PRO A 71 23.04 17.50 -12.78
N VAL A 72 22.03 16.69 -12.42
CA VAL A 72 20.60 16.96 -12.67
C VAL A 72 20.10 18.24 -11.97
N CYS A 73 20.81 18.68 -10.95
CA CYS A 73 20.49 19.74 -10.01
C CYS A 73 21.78 20.48 -9.65
N GLN A 74 21.68 21.64 -8.99
CA GLN A 74 22.85 22.45 -8.65
C GLN A 74 23.62 21.79 -7.49
N GLY A 75 24.92 21.55 -7.66
CA GLY A 75 25.76 20.92 -6.64
C GLY A 75 27.23 20.86 -7.04
N ALA A 76 28.10 20.64 -6.06
CA ALA A 76 29.53 20.43 -6.31
C ALA A 76 29.79 19.02 -6.86
N SER A 77 30.79 18.88 -7.72
CA SER A 77 31.23 17.57 -8.19
C SER A 77 31.75 16.74 -7.03
N GLY A 78 31.25 15.51 -6.87
CA GLY A 78 31.62 14.59 -5.79
C GLY A 78 30.75 14.68 -4.54
N GLU A 79 29.84 15.66 -4.44
CA GLU A 79 28.83 15.66 -3.39
C GLU A 79 27.68 14.69 -3.72
N SER A 80 27.10 14.11 -2.68
CA SER A 80 25.91 13.27 -2.87
C SER A 80 24.71 14.13 -3.25
N TYR A 81 23.82 13.59 -4.09
CA TYR A 81 22.57 14.25 -4.45
C TYR A 81 21.70 14.60 -3.22
N SER A 82 21.83 13.86 -2.12
CA SER A 82 21.11 14.14 -0.86
C SER A 82 21.65 15.35 -0.09
N ASN A 83 22.95 15.62 -0.17
CA ASN A 83 23.57 16.70 0.60
C ASN A 83 23.48 18.05 -0.09
N ALA A 84 23.38 18.08 -1.42
CA ALA A 84 23.43 19.31 -2.21
C ALA A 84 22.21 20.24 -2.06
N GLY A 85 21.21 19.86 -1.24
CA GLY A 85 20.07 20.70 -0.84
C GLY A 85 19.08 21.08 -1.94
N SER A 86 19.44 20.92 -3.22
CA SER A 86 18.65 21.34 -4.38
C SER A 86 18.06 20.18 -5.20
N CYS A 87 18.51 18.94 -4.93
CA CYS A 87 18.24 17.78 -5.79
C CYS A 87 17.12 16.89 -5.29
N LEU A 88 17.09 16.66 -3.97
CA LEU A 88 16.12 15.79 -3.33
C LEU A 88 15.15 16.65 -2.51
N PRO A 89 13.85 16.31 -2.52
CA PRO A 89 12.90 16.96 -1.63
C PRO A 89 13.27 16.64 -0.16
N PRO A 90 12.82 17.47 0.79
CA PRO A 90 13.01 17.19 2.22
C PRO A 90 12.41 15.82 2.59
N SER A 91 13.00 15.18 3.60
CA SER A 91 12.52 13.87 4.08
C SER A 91 11.02 13.93 4.40
N SER A 92 10.24 13.07 3.75
CA SER A 92 8.81 12.95 4.01
C SER A 92 8.48 12.32 5.36
N ASN A 93 9.47 11.70 6.02
CA ASN A 93 9.34 11.09 7.34
C ASN A 93 10.29 11.79 8.32
N PRO A 94 9.90 12.96 8.87
CA PRO A 94 10.67 13.61 9.93
C PRO A 94 10.70 12.72 11.18
N HIS A 95 11.85 12.69 11.87
CA HIS A 95 12.01 11.90 13.10
C HIS A 95 11.00 12.28 14.18
N ASP A 96 10.64 13.57 14.24
CA ASP A 96 9.56 14.06 15.08
C ASP A 96 8.22 13.85 14.36
N ARG A 97 7.53 12.77 14.70
CA ARG A 97 6.09 12.65 14.43
C ARG A 97 5.36 13.61 15.36
N GLY A 98 5.37 14.90 15.01
CA GLY A 98 4.81 15.96 15.84
C GLY A 98 3.41 15.60 16.35
N CYS A 99 3.22 15.58 17.67
CA CYS A 99 1.90 15.39 18.24
C CYS A 99 1.15 16.72 18.21
N SER A 100 0.12 16.84 17.37
CA SER A 100 -0.76 18.00 17.44
C SER A 100 -1.62 17.94 18.72
N LYS A 101 -1.94 19.11 19.29
CA LYS A 101 -2.67 19.24 20.56
C LYS A 101 -4.01 18.49 20.57
N ILE A 102 -4.66 18.34 19.41
CA ILE A 102 -5.94 17.64 19.29
C ILE A 102 -5.83 16.15 19.57
N TYR A 103 -4.68 15.53 19.27
CA TYR A 103 -4.45 14.09 19.50
C TYR A 103 -4.04 13.76 20.94
N ARG A 104 -3.78 14.77 21.80
CA ARG A 104 -3.43 14.60 23.23
C ARG A 104 -2.39 13.51 23.50
N CYS A 105 -1.38 13.37 22.63
CA CYS A 105 -0.38 12.34 22.81
C CYS A 105 0.38 12.56 24.13
N ARG A 106 0.77 11.45 24.75
CA ARG A 106 1.58 11.46 25.95
C ARG A 106 2.95 12.07 25.62
N SER A 107 3.31 13.17 26.27
CA SER A 107 4.66 13.73 26.20
C SER A 107 5.63 12.64 26.64
N HIS A 108 6.56 12.24 25.78
CA HIS A 108 7.73 11.50 26.26
C HIS A 108 8.59 12.51 27.03
N SER A 109 8.70 12.30 28.34
CA SER A 109 9.75 12.89 29.18
C SER A 109 11.11 12.34 28.78
#